data_AF-A0A1S3DM47-F1
#
_entry.id   AF-A0A1S3DM47-F1
#
_cell.length_a   1.000
_cell.length_b   1.000
_cell.length_c   1.000
_cell.angle_alpha   90.00
_cell.angle_beta   90.00
_cell.angle_gamma   90.00
#
_symmetry.space_group_name_H-M   'P 1'
#
loop_
_entity.id
_entity.type
_entity.pdbx_description
1 polymer ?
#
loop_
_entity_poly.entity_id
_entity_poly.type
_entity_poly.pdbx_seq_one_letter_code
_entity_poly.pdbx_strand_id
1 'polypeptide(L)'
;KNKSSRLSCSTQATPTGSDDESQDSDWSDWTEEDACSIVCLFCDVTVHSWVKILDHMTGEHGFDFVAAVKHLDFYQQVKLVNYLRREIYWLSCPVCKTKTETKVDLYTHIKLNNHALLPDETLWNCPEYFFPTYENDGFLCQLDDGEEDNEIVKPLETVVTSKDTVPGTQSTVPAPLGLPTSQAIPTTVF
;
A
#
# COMPACT_ATOMS: atom_id res chain seq x y z
N LYS A 1 38.14 -46.13 -35.20
CA LYS A 1 37.76 -46.47 -36.59
C LYS A 1 36.77 -45.41 -37.08
N ASN A 2 37.20 -44.63 -38.09
CA ASN A 2 36.42 -43.98 -39.17
C ASN A 2 35.48 -42.83 -38.73
N LYS A 3 35.73 -41.53 -38.99
CA LYS A 3 35.92 -40.71 -40.23
C LYS A 3 34.72 -40.69 -41.20
N SER A 4 34.31 -39.44 -41.53
CA SER A 4 33.50 -38.97 -42.68
C SER A 4 31.98 -39.20 -42.58
N SER A 5 31.10 -38.32 -43.08
CA SER A 5 31.23 -37.41 -44.23
C SER A 5 30.16 -36.31 -44.22
N ARG A 6 30.49 -35.20 -44.88
CA ARG A 6 29.67 -34.01 -45.17
C ARG A 6 28.79 -34.18 -46.45
N LEU A 7 27.88 -33.20 -46.65
CA LEU A 7 27.29 -32.64 -47.90
C LEU A 7 26.10 -33.42 -48.53
N SER A 8 25.01 -32.83 -49.07
CA SER A 8 24.66 -31.42 -49.40
C SER A 8 23.19 -31.29 -49.90
N CYS A 9 22.68 -30.04 -49.92
CA CYS A 9 21.71 -29.41 -50.86
C CYS A 9 20.24 -29.89 -50.83
N SER A 10 19.24 -29.02 -50.65
CA SER A 10 18.83 -28.10 -51.73
C SER A 10 18.08 -26.85 -51.25
N THR A 11 18.49 -25.73 -51.84
CA THR A 11 17.82 -24.44 -51.94
C THR A 11 16.38 -24.57 -52.43
N GLN A 12 15.44 -23.85 -51.80
CA GLN A 12 14.34 -23.19 -52.51
C GLN A 12 14.08 -21.82 -51.87
N ALA A 13 14.15 -20.78 -52.69
CA ALA A 13 13.79 -19.41 -52.34
C ALA A 13 12.36 -19.15 -52.83
N THR A 14 11.55 -18.48 -52.01
CA THR A 14 10.42 -17.68 -52.49
C THR A 14 10.31 -16.39 -51.67
N PRO A 15 10.11 -15.24 -52.32
CA PRO A 15 10.03 -13.94 -51.67
C PRO A 15 8.57 -13.60 -51.34
N THR A 16 8.30 -13.18 -50.10
CA THR A 16 7.08 -12.46 -49.76
C THR A 16 7.46 -11.40 -48.74
N GLY A 17 7.28 -10.14 -49.12
CA GLY A 17 7.52 -9.01 -48.24
C GLY A 17 6.59 -9.00 -47.04
N SER A 18 7.04 -8.35 -45.98
CA SER A 18 6.21 -7.71 -44.96
C SER A 18 7.15 -6.84 -44.14
N ASP A 19 7.13 -5.56 -44.50
CA ASP A 19 6.95 -4.42 -43.61
C ASP A 19 7.53 -4.54 -42.19
N ASP A 20 8.48 -3.64 -41.98
CA ASP A 20 8.91 -3.05 -40.73
C ASP A 20 7.69 -2.54 -39.94
N GLU A 21 7.20 -3.32 -38.99
CA GLU A 21 6.31 -2.85 -37.94
C GLU A 21 6.88 -3.34 -36.62
N SER A 22 7.23 -2.34 -35.80
CA SER A 22 7.67 -2.43 -34.42
C SER A 22 7.11 -3.65 -33.69
N GLN A 23 8.02 -4.52 -33.23
CA GLN A 23 7.77 -5.32 -32.03
C GLN A 23 7.59 -4.33 -30.86
N ASP A 24 6.42 -3.70 -30.79
CA ASP A 24 5.90 -3.18 -29.54
C ASP A 24 5.78 -4.40 -28.64
N SER A 25 6.77 -4.50 -27.75
CA SER A 25 6.86 -5.51 -26.71
C SER A 25 5.48 -5.65 -26.08
N ASP A 26 4.92 -6.85 -26.18
CA ASP A 26 3.62 -7.23 -25.65
C ASP A 26 3.64 -7.12 -24.12
N TRP A 27 3.41 -5.91 -23.59
CA TRP A 27 3.26 -5.65 -22.15
C TRP A 27 1.89 -6.12 -21.62
N SER A 28 1.11 -6.86 -22.43
CA SER A 28 -0.25 -7.29 -22.13
C SER A 28 -0.33 -8.59 -21.31
N ASP A 29 0.80 -9.24 -21.03
CA ASP A 29 0.85 -10.56 -20.36
C ASP A 29 0.85 -10.47 -18.81
N TRP A 30 0.77 -9.26 -18.24
CA TRP A 30 0.52 -9.09 -16.80
C TRP A 30 -0.97 -9.33 -16.53
N THR A 31 -1.30 -10.57 -16.20
CA THR A 31 -2.66 -10.94 -15.82
C THR A 31 -2.95 -10.49 -14.39
N GLU A 32 -4.20 -10.13 -14.08
CA GLU A 32 -4.64 -9.82 -12.70
C GLU A 32 -4.42 -10.99 -11.71
N GLU A 33 -4.09 -12.18 -12.22
CA GLU A 33 -3.72 -13.37 -11.45
C GLU A 33 -2.32 -13.27 -10.81
N ASP A 34 -1.47 -12.32 -11.26
CA ASP A 34 -0.22 -11.93 -10.59
C ASP A 34 -0.45 -11.04 -9.35
N ALA A 35 -1.65 -11.15 -8.74
CA ALA A 35 -2.01 -10.43 -7.53
C ALA A 35 -1.00 -10.73 -6.41
N CYS A 36 -0.21 -9.72 -6.04
CA CYS A 36 0.78 -9.79 -4.97
C CYS A 36 0.17 -10.42 -3.71
N SER A 37 0.68 -11.59 -3.34
CA SER A 37 0.26 -12.29 -2.14
C SER A 37 0.65 -11.48 -0.91
N ILE A 38 -0.27 -11.30 0.02
CA ILE A 38 -0.08 -10.52 1.24
C ILE A 38 0.04 -11.47 2.42
N VAL A 39 1.20 -11.45 3.09
CA VAL A 39 1.49 -12.30 4.26
C VAL A 39 1.17 -11.53 5.55
N CYS A 40 0.57 -12.18 6.54
CA CYS A 40 0.30 -11.61 7.86
C CYS A 40 1.58 -11.17 8.57
N LEU A 41 1.51 -10.13 9.41
CA LEU A 41 2.67 -9.63 10.16
C LEU A 41 3.09 -10.51 11.34
N PHE A 42 2.22 -11.41 11.81
CA PHE A 42 2.45 -12.20 13.03
C PHE A 42 2.40 -13.72 12.81
N CYS A 43 2.08 -14.20 11.61
CA CYS A 43 2.07 -15.63 11.27
C CYS A 43 2.26 -15.86 9.76
N ASP A 44 2.27 -17.14 9.35
CA ASP A 44 2.48 -17.53 7.94
C ASP A 44 1.20 -17.53 7.08
N VAL A 45 0.09 -16.91 7.54
CA VAL A 45 -1.14 -16.80 6.73
C VAL A 45 -0.92 -15.84 5.56
N THR A 46 -1.31 -16.28 4.37
CA THR A 46 -1.19 -15.52 3.13
C THR A 46 -2.55 -15.40 2.44
N VAL A 47 -2.89 -14.22 1.95
CA VAL A 47 -4.13 -13.93 1.21
C VAL A 47 -3.86 -12.97 0.05
N HIS A 48 -4.80 -12.83 -0.88
CA HIS A 48 -4.69 -11.88 -2.01
C HIS A 48 -5.64 -10.68 -1.87
N SER A 49 -6.02 -10.31 -0.64
CA SER A 49 -6.95 -9.21 -0.37
C SER A 49 -6.56 -8.46 0.88
N TRP A 50 -6.40 -7.14 0.75
CA TRP A 50 -6.06 -6.23 1.85
C TRP A 50 -7.08 -6.32 2.99
N VAL A 51 -8.37 -6.22 2.68
CA VAL A 51 -9.45 -6.33 3.68
C VAL A 51 -9.36 -7.65 4.45
N LYS A 52 -9.14 -8.78 3.74
CA LYS A 52 -9.06 -10.10 4.39
C LYS A 52 -7.84 -10.24 5.30
N ILE A 53 -6.70 -9.61 4.98
CA ILE A 53 -5.53 -9.69 5.86
C ILE A 53 -5.72 -8.84 7.12
N LEU A 54 -6.38 -7.69 7.00
CA LEU A 54 -6.75 -6.84 8.12
C LEU A 54 -7.74 -7.53 9.06
N ASP A 55 -8.77 -8.16 8.49
CA ASP A 55 -9.73 -8.98 9.24
C ASP A 55 -9.04 -10.15 9.96
N HIS A 56 -8.12 -10.83 9.29
CA HIS A 56 -7.32 -11.89 9.89
C HIS A 56 -6.48 -11.37 11.07
N MET A 57 -5.80 -10.24 10.91
CA MET A 57 -4.98 -9.65 11.99
C MET A 57 -5.82 -9.23 13.19
N THR A 58 -7.01 -8.67 12.94
CA THR A 58 -7.94 -8.28 13.99
C THR A 58 -8.54 -9.51 14.69
N GLY A 59 -8.97 -10.53 13.94
CA GLY A 59 -9.65 -11.71 14.48
C GLY A 59 -8.73 -12.72 15.16
N GLU A 60 -7.59 -13.06 14.56
CA GLU A 60 -6.69 -14.10 15.06
C GLU A 60 -5.64 -13.57 16.04
N HIS A 61 -5.21 -12.31 15.86
CA HIS A 61 -4.15 -11.69 16.65
C HIS A 61 -4.65 -10.54 17.54
N GLY A 62 -5.89 -10.09 17.39
CA GLY A 62 -6.42 -8.95 18.15
C GLY A 62 -5.77 -7.61 17.77
N PHE A 63 -5.13 -7.54 16.60
CA PHE A 63 -4.36 -6.39 16.17
C PHE A 63 -5.04 -5.68 15.01
N ASP A 64 -5.55 -4.48 15.28
CA ASP A 64 -6.11 -3.57 14.27
C ASP A 64 -4.99 -2.69 13.70
N PHE A 65 -4.49 -3.05 12.51
CA PHE A 65 -3.41 -2.32 11.85
C PHE A 65 -3.80 -0.88 11.52
N VAL A 66 -4.99 -0.67 10.96
CA VAL A 66 -5.46 0.66 10.53
C VAL A 66 -5.55 1.61 11.72
N ALA A 67 -6.13 1.15 12.84
CA ALA A 67 -6.18 1.95 14.06
C ALA A 67 -4.78 2.21 14.65
N ALA A 68 -3.88 1.22 14.61
CA ALA A 68 -2.52 1.33 15.13
C ALA A 68 -1.69 2.37 14.38
N VAL A 69 -1.87 2.49 13.05
CA VAL A 69 -1.05 3.37 12.19
C VAL A 69 -1.68 4.71 11.85
N LYS A 70 -2.91 4.99 12.31
CA LYS A 70 -3.67 6.22 11.95
C LYS A 70 -2.95 7.56 12.14
N HIS A 71 -1.89 7.58 12.96
CA HIS A 71 -1.15 8.78 13.34
C HIS A 71 0.28 8.77 12.79
N LEU A 72 0.62 7.77 11.98
CA LEU A 72 1.93 7.56 11.40
C LEU A 72 1.91 8.00 9.94
N ASP A 73 2.96 8.72 9.52
CA ASP A 73 3.17 8.99 8.11
C ASP A 73 3.52 7.70 7.33
N PHE A 74 3.41 7.75 6.01
CA PHE A 74 3.69 6.60 5.13
C PHE A 74 5.04 5.93 5.44
N TYR A 75 6.10 6.71 5.66
CA TYR A 75 7.43 6.15 5.93
C TYR A 75 7.54 5.53 7.31
N GLN A 76 6.87 6.08 8.32
CA GLN A 76 6.74 5.47 9.63
C GLN A 76 6.00 4.13 9.54
N GLN A 77 4.93 4.04 8.74
CA GLN A 77 4.22 2.79 8.48
C GLN A 77 5.14 1.74 7.84
N VAL A 78 5.89 2.11 6.80
CA VAL A 78 6.88 1.23 6.15
C VAL A 78 7.92 0.73 7.16
N LYS A 79 8.48 1.62 7.98
CA LYS A 79 9.47 1.26 9.01
C LYS A 79 8.90 0.30 10.05
N LEU A 80 7.67 0.53 10.52
CA LEU A 80 6.99 -0.37 11.44
C LEU A 80 6.79 -1.77 10.84
N VAL A 81 6.27 -1.85 9.62
CA VAL A 81 6.05 -3.15 8.95
C VAL A 81 7.39 -3.88 8.80
N ASN A 82 8.42 -3.21 8.29
CA ASN A 82 9.75 -3.81 8.13
C ASN A 82 10.35 -4.27 9.46
N TYR A 83 10.14 -3.51 10.54
CA TYR A 83 10.52 -3.93 11.88
C TYR A 83 9.83 -5.23 12.27
N LEU A 84 8.50 -5.28 12.19
CA LEU A 84 7.73 -6.47 12.57
C LEU A 84 8.20 -7.69 11.76
N ARG A 85 8.32 -7.54 10.43
CA ARG A 85 8.84 -8.60 9.55
C ARG A 85 10.21 -9.09 9.99
N ARG A 86 11.13 -8.18 10.32
CA ARG A 86 12.51 -8.51 10.69
C ARG A 86 12.59 -9.25 12.02
N GLU A 87 11.81 -8.83 13.00
CA GLU A 87 11.73 -9.51 14.29
C GLU A 87 11.17 -10.94 14.14
N ILE A 88 10.10 -11.12 13.35
CA ILE A 88 9.57 -12.45 13.04
C ILE A 88 10.60 -13.31 12.31
N TYR A 89 11.30 -12.74 11.32
CA TYR A 89 12.36 -13.45 10.59
C TYR A 89 13.51 -13.91 11.51
N TRP A 90 13.88 -13.10 12.50
CA TRP A 90 14.91 -13.43 13.49
C TRP A 90 14.42 -14.26 14.67
N LEU A 91 13.18 -14.75 14.62
CA LEU A 91 12.56 -15.52 15.70
C LEU A 91 12.58 -14.76 17.04
N SER A 92 12.33 -13.45 17.00
CA SER A 92 12.29 -12.57 18.17
C SER A 92 10.93 -11.91 18.31
N CYS A 93 10.41 -11.85 19.55
CA CYS A 93 9.16 -11.18 19.84
C CYS A 93 9.31 -9.67 19.58
N PRO A 94 8.44 -9.07 18.74
CA PRO A 94 8.55 -7.64 18.43
C PRO A 94 8.32 -6.71 19.63
N VAL A 95 7.68 -7.20 20.71
CA VAL A 95 7.35 -6.41 21.91
C VAL A 95 8.37 -6.63 23.02
N CYS A 96 8.56 -7.88 23.47
CA CYS A 96 9.41 -8.16 24.64
C CYS A 96 10.82 -8.64 24.29
N LYS A 97 11.16 -8.77 23.00
CA LYS A 97 12.48 -9.19 22.49
C LYS A 97 12.94 -10.60 22.89
N THR A 98 12.07 -11.38 23.53
CA THR A 98 12.31 -12.81 23.77
C THR A 98 12.59 -13.52 22.45
N LYS A 99 13.69 -14.28 22.37
CA LYS A 99 14.02 -15.11 21.21
C LYS A 99 13.49 -16.52 21.40
N THR A 100 13.07 -17.14 20.31
CA THR A 100 12.64 -18.54 20.26
C THR A 100 13.46 -19.32 19.23
N GLU A 101 13.35 -20.64 19.26
CA GLU A 101 14.10 -21.52 18.35
C GLU A 101 13.36 -21.78 17.05
N THR A 102 12.03 -21.71 17.06
CA THR A 102 11.19 -21.93 15.88
C THR A 102 10.14 -20.83 15.70
N LYS A 103 9.62 -20.70 14.46
CA LYS A 103 8.48 -19.83 14.16
C LYS A 103 7.22 -20.22 14.95
N VAL A 104 6.97 -21.52 15.10
CA VAL A 104 5.80 -22.04 15.83
C VAL A 104 5.85 -21.59 17.29
N ASP A 105 7.03 -21.67 17.92
CA ASP A 105 7.21 -21.18 19.29
C ASP A 105 7.04 -19.67 19.38
N LEU A 106 7.52 -18.92 18.39
CA LEU A 106 7.34 -17.47 18.36
C LEU A 106 5.86 -17.09 18.26
N TYR A 107 5.13 -17.69 17.32
CA TYR A 107 3.71 -17.41 17.12
C TYR A 107 2.89 -17.80 18.36
N THR A 108 3.23 -18.94 18.98
CA THR A 108 2.62 -19.37 20.24
C THR A 108 2.93 -18.38 21.37
N HIS A 109 4.18 -17.91 21.47
CA HIS A 109 4.58 -16.89 22.44
C HIS A 109 3.79 -15.59 22.25
N ILE A 110 3.71 -15.08 21.02
CA ILE A 110 2.98 -13.84 20.71
C ILE A 110 1.51 -13.98 21.09
N LYS A 111 0.87 -15.10 20.74
CA LYS A 111 -0.54 -15.36 21.03
C LYS A 111 -0.82 -15.49 22.52
N LEU A 112 -0.06 -16.31 23.25
CA LEU A 112 -0.29 -16.57 24.67
C LEU A 112 -0.02 -15.37 25.58
N ASN A 113 0.91 -14.49 25.17
CA ASN A 113 1.27 -13.30 25.94
C ASN A 113 0.55 -12.04 25.43
N ASN A 114 -0.31 -12.17 24.41
CA ASN A 114 -1.01 -11.05 23.79
C ASN A 114 -0.04 -9.94 23.30
N HIS A 115 1.05 -10.34 22.65
CA HIS A 115 2.12 -9.46 22.15
C HIS A 115 1.96 -9.07 20.67
N ALA A 116 0.77 -9.25 20.08
CA ALA A 116 0.44 -8.67 18.78
C ALA A 116 -0.03 -7.22 18.99
N LEU A 117 0.91 -6.35 19.35
CA LEU A 117 0.67 -4.95 19.72
C LEU A 117 1.67 -4.05 18.99
N LEU A 118 1.37 -2.76 18.94
CA LEU A 118 2.31 -1.75 18.46
C LEU A 118 3.52 -1.66 19.42
N PRO A 119 4.75 -1.94 18.96
CA PRO A 119 5.95 -1.79 19.79
C PRO A 119 6.27 -0.31 20.04
N ASP A 120 7.12 -0.05 21.04
CA ASP A 120 7.61 1.29 21.33
C ASP A 120 8.32 1.90 20.10
N GLU A 121 8.00 3.17 19.79
CA GLU A 121 8.48 3.87 18.60
C GLU A 121 10.01 3.90 18.50
N THR A 122 10.72 3.93 19.63
CA THR A 122 12.19 3.94 19.66
C THR A 122 12.82 2.66 19.13
N LEU A 123 12.05 1.57 19.01
CA LEU A 123 12.53 0.28 18.51
C LEU A 123 12.48 0.19 16.98
N TRP A 124 11.54 0.88 16.34
CA TRP A 124 11.23 0.68 14.92
C TRP A 124 11.36 1.95 14.07
N ASN A 125 11.28 3.15 14.65
CA ASN A 125 11.43 4.40 13.91
C ASN A 125 12.91 4.77 13.66
N CYS A 126 13.70 3.79 13.22
CA CYS A 126 15.12 3.93 12.92
C CYS A 126 15.37 3.86 11.40
N PRO A 127 16.40 4.54 10.87
CA PRO A 127 16.70 4.52 9.43
C PRO A 127 16.98 3.13 8.85
N GLU A 128 17.40 2.18 9.66
CA GLU A 128 17.68 0.80 9.23
C GLU A 128 16.43 0.04 8.75
N TYR A 129 15.22 0.56 8.99
CA TYR A 129 13.95 -0.05 8.58
C TYR A 129 13.34 0.60 7.33
N PHE A 130 14.05 1.53 6.67
CA PHE A 130 13.59 2.12 5.41
C PHE A 130 13.57 1.12 4.25
N PHE A 131 14.47 0.14 4.27
CA PHE A 131 14.54 -0.85 3.21
C PHE A 131 13.65 -2.05 3.53
N PRO A 132 12.84 -2.52 2.55
CA PRO A 132 12.02 -3.71 2.72
C PRO A 132 12.83 -4.91 3.23
N THR A 133 12.28 -5.60 4.23
CA THR A 133 12.90 -6.85 4.73
C THR A 133 12.79 -7.97 3.69
N TYR A 134 11.75 -7.95 2.87
CA TYR A 134 11.50 -8.92 1.80
C TYR A 134 11.43 -8.24 0.44
N GLU A 135 11.86 -8.96 -0.60
CA GLU A 135 11.57 -8.57 -1.98
C GLU A 135 10.08 -8.78 -2.27
N ASN A 136 9.47 -7.85 -3.01
CA ASN A 136 8.06 -7.92 -3.41
C ASN A 136 7.09 -8.08 -2.23
N ASP A 137 7.29 -7.35 -1.12
CA ASP A 137 6.39 -7.42 0.04
C ASP A 137 5.01 -6.83 -0.30
N GLY A 138 4.06 -7.72 -0.61
CA GLY A 138 2.69 -7.36 -0.96
C GLY A 138 1.95 -6.59 0.15
N PHE A 139 2.40 -6.66 1.41
CA PHE A 139 1.81 -5.84 2.48
C PHE A 139 2.22 -4.37 2.35
N LEU A 140 3.49 -4.10 2.05
CA LEU A 140 3.98 -2.73 1.87
C LEU A 140 3.33 -2.04 0.66
N CYS A 141 3.01 -2.80 -0.39
CA CYS A 141 2.35 -2.27 -1.59
C CYS A 141 0.91 -1.78 -1.34
N GLN A 142 0.30 -2.13 -0.21
CA GLN A 142 -1.09 -1.78 0.13
C GLN A 142 -1.19 -0.66 1.17
N LEU A 143 -0.05 -0.12 1.61
CA LEU A 143 -0.04 1.00 2.55
C LEU A 143 -0.57 2.26 1.86
N ASP A 144 -1.40 2.99 2.59
CA ASP A 144 -1.98 4.25 2.16
C ASP A 144 -0.99 5.39 2.44
N ASP A 145 -0.74 6.26 1.46
CA ASP A 145 0.08 7.46 1.60
C ASP A 145 -0.70 8.65 2.18
N GLY A 146 -2.01 8.50 2.40
CA GLY A 146 -2.86 9.52 3.01
C GLY A 146 -3.16 10.68 2.07
N GLU A 147 -2.92 10.52 0.76
CA GLU A 147 -3.45 11.42 -0.24
C GLU A 147 -4.96 11.15 -0.34
N GLU A 148 -5.74 11.86 0.48
CA GLU A 148 -7.18 12.01 0.21
C GLU A 148 -7.30 12.44 -1.25
N ASP A 149 -7.87 11.58 -2.10
CA ASP A 149 -8.13 11.82 -3.51
C ASP A 149 -8.70 13.23 -3.70
N ASN A 150 -7.83 14.20 -4.02
CA ASN A 150 -8.25 15.48 -4.54
C ASN A 150 -8.78 15.16 -5.93
N GLU A 151 -10.07 14.81 -6.01
CA GLU A 151 -10.79 14.55 -7.25
C GLU A 151 -10.42 15.63 -8.26
N ILE A 152 -9.53 15.28 -9.21
CA ILE A 152 -9.36 16.05 -10.42
C ILE A 152 -10.69 15.91 -11.13
N VAL A 153 -11.56 16.91 -10.96
CA VAL A 153 -12.77 17.08 -11.73
C VAL A 153 -12.41 16.93 -13.21
N LYS A 154 -12.73 15.77 -13.78
CA LYS A 154 -12.65 15.55 -15.23
C LYS A 154 -13.45 16.68 -15.88
N PRO A 155 -12.88 17.47 -16.81
CA PRO A 155 -13.63 18.56 -17.42
C PRO A 155 -14.83 17.94 -18.13
N LEU A 156 -16.03 18.25 -17.65
CA LEU A 156 -17.28 17.85 -18.29
C LEU A 156 -17.30 18.47 -19.69
N GLU A 157 -17.31 17.62 -20.71
CA GLU A 157 -17.50 18.03 -22.09
C GLU A 157 -18.79 18.85 -22.22
N THR A 158 -18.61 20.08 -22.70
CA THR A 158 -19.66 21.07 -22.95
C THR A 158 -20.67 20.54 -23.97
N VAL A 159 -21.87 20.16 -23.51
CA VAL A 159 -23.04 20.07 -24.38
C VAL A 159 -23.61 21.47 -24.57
N VAL A 160 -23.33 22.04 -25.74
CA VAL A 160 -23.99 23.23 -26.27
C VAL A 160 -25.43 22.85 -26.64
N THR A 161 -26.43 23.48 -26.03
CA THR A 161 -27.69 23.75 -26.73
C THR A 161 -28.37 24.99 -26.18
N SER A 162 -28.62 25.91 -27.11
CA SER A 162 -29.14 27.26 -26.97
C SER A 162 -30.57 27.31 -26.42
N LYS A 163 -30.90 28.39 -25.70
CA LYS A 163 -32.17 29.13 -25.86
C LYS A 163 -32.08 30.52 -25.24
N ASP A 164 -32.22 31.51 -26.11
CA ASP A 164 -32.37 32.93 -25.83
C ASP A 164 -33.61 33.22 -24.97
N THR A 165 -33.52 34.22 -24.07
CA THR A 165 -34.42 35.39 -23.95
C THR A 165 -34.05 36.25 -22.71
N VAL A 166 -33.29 37.33 -22.96
CA VAL A 166 -33.41 38.78 -22.58
C VAL A 166 -33.89 39.20 -21.15
N PRO A 167 -33.36 40.33 -20.60
CA PRO A 167 -33.08 40.52 -19.17
C PRO A 167 -34.00 41.52 -18.44
N GLY A 168 -33.89 41.58 -17.11
CA GLY A 168 -34.37 42.72 -16.32
C GLY A 168 -33.93 42.66 -14.85
N THR A 169 -33.13 43.66 -14.44
CA THR A 169 -33.23 44.47 -13.19
C THR A 169 -33.46 43.75 -11.84
N GLN A 170 -32.79 44.02 -10.72
CA GLN A 170 -32.07 45.19 -10.22
C GLN A 170 -31.31 44.77 -8.93
N SER A 171 -30.25 45.53 -8.66
CA SER A 171 -29.47 45.63 -7.42
C SER A 171 -30.32 45.77 -6.15
N THR A 172 -29.94 45.10 -5.06
CA THR A 172 -29.81 45.73 -3.71
C THR A 172 -29.07 44.80 -2.74
N VAL A 173 -27.95 45.31 -2.19
CA VAL A 173 -27.29 44.82 -0.96
C VAL A 173 -27.95 45.45 0.26
N PRO A 174 -27.82 44.82 1.44
CA PRO A 174 -27.31 45.60 2.57
C PRO A 174 -26.19 44.90 3.37
N ALA A 175 -25.47 45.75 4.07
CA ALA A 175 -24.19 45.59 4.77
C ALA A 175 -24.33 44.93 6.18
N PRO A 176 -23.22 44.71 6.93
CA PRO A 176 -23.11 43.72 8.00
C PRO A 176 -23.42 44.27 9.39
N LEU A 177 -23.80 43.37 10.30
CA LEU A 177 -23.84 43.54 11.76
C LEU A 177 -22.96 42.41 12.30
N GLY A 178 -21.84 42.59 13.01
CA GLY A 178 -21.58 43.45 14.15
C GLY A 178 -21.04 42.52 15.27
N LEU A 179 -19.72 42.49 15.48
CA LEU A 179 -19.10 41.88 16.66
C LEU A 179 -19.43 42.73 17.90
N PRO A 180 -19.46 42.17 19.13
CA PRO A 180 -18.28 42.38 19.97
C PRO A 180 -17.96 41.30 21.03
N THR A 181 -16.65 41.25 21.35
CA THR A 181 -15.95 41.03 22.65
C THR A 181 -16.14 39.76 23.51
N SER A 182 -15.07 38.95 23.52
CA SER A 182 -14.15 38.63 24.63
C SER A 182 -14.61 38.72 26.09
N GLN A 183 -14.33 37.63 26.84
CA GLN A 183 -13.81 37.51 28.23
C GLN A 183 -14.41 36.24 28.87
N ALA A 184 -13.80 35.49 29.80
CA ALA A 184 -12.46 35.30 30.32
C ALA A 184 -12.53 34.00 31.17
N ILE A 185 -11.40 33.31 31.30
CA ILE A 185 -11.22 32.10 32.11
C ILE A 185 -11.13 32.49 33.59
N PRO A 186 -11.63 31.68 34.54
CA PRO A 186 -11.06 31.64 35.88
C PRO A 186 -10.36 30.29 36.13
N THR A 187 -9.06 30.40 36.38
CA THR A 187 -8.24 29.41 37.06
C THR A 187 -8.71 29.30 38.51
N THR A 188 -9.03 28.09 38.97
CA THR A 188 -9.08 27.81 40.41
C THR A 188 -8.16 26.64 40.71
N VAL A 189 -7.10 26.99 41.43
CA VAL A 189 -6.19 26.13 42.18
C VAL A 189 -6.92 25.69 43.44
N PHE A 190 -6.96 24.40 43.75
CA PHE A 190 -6.91 23.82 45.09
C PHE A 190 -6.49 22.36 45.01
#